data_AF-A0A9W8WRG7-F1
#
_entry.id   AF-A0A9W8WRG7-F1
#
_cell.length_a   1.000
_cell.length_b   1.000
_cell.length_c   1.000
_cell.angle_alpha   90.00
_cell.angle_beta   90.00
_cell.angle_gamma   90.00
#
_symmetry.space_group_name_H-M   'P 1'
#
loop_
_entity.id
_entity.type
_entity.pdbx_description
1 polymer ?
#
loop_
_entity_poly.entity_id
_entity_poly.type
_entity_poly.pdbx_seq_one_letter_code
_entity_poly.pdbx_strand_id
1 'polypeptide(L)'
;MVLSVPYQARIKLLGRICAPLKEPGPASPAAQTRGAIIAIEGDDLQAVQDLAQWLNDFLSKDEDYSSRIAEPPKTPGDSKKEVTFEEYLSLISEWHSKSKEMTRYITTPMSSSDLSPSKDDEMDTADRKDSATPPDSPRKSTSPSLTTSTLASSSAPTKKPIIILPTFQLHASVAYASRIPIQDAYSPTDHWQWMATLWRGIVGPDLTLYVKSYDAKEQPQGKMVELDDSVRCLTVMKQAGGEFKDASLRRVGFEVSEWVRGLGRKDA
;
A
#
# COMPACT_ATOMS: atom_id res chain seq x y z
N MET A 1 17.67 2.62 22.99
CA MET A 1 16.43 3.16 22.38
C MET A 1 16.20 2.46 21.04
N VAL A 2 14.96 2.07 20.70
CA VAL A 2 14.64 1.44 19.40
C VAL A 2 15.17 2.22 18.20
N LEU A 3 15.19 3.56 18.30
CA LEU A 3 15.71 4.49 17.31
C LEU A 3 17.24 4.44 17.11
N SER A 4 17.98 3.69 17.96
CA SER A 4 19.43 3.48 17.77
C SER A 4 19.75 2.51 16.62
N VAL A 5 18.78 1.72 16.17
CA VAL A 5 18.91 0.88 14.98
C VAL A 5 18.68 1.75 13.74
N PRO A 6 19.64 1.80 12.78
CA PRO A 6 19.47 2.57 11.55
C PRO A 6 18.17 2.21 10.83
N TYR A 7 17.48 3.20 10.26
CA TYR A 7 16.18 2.98 9.61
C TYR A 7 16.28 1.96 8.47
N GLN A 8 17.38 1.94 7.71
CA GLN A 8 17.59 0.94 6.65
C GLN A 8 17.61 -0.48 7.20
N ALA A 9 18.24 -0.69 8.37
CA ALA A 9 18.25 -2.00 9.01
C ALA A 9 16.85 -2.41 9.49
N ARG A 10 16.05 -1.43 9.96
CA ARG A 10 14.65 -1.67 10.36
C ARG A 10 13.77 -2.03 9.15
N ILE A 11 13.89 -1.28 8.04
CA ILE A 11 13.19 -1.57 6.78
C ILE A 11 13.60 -2.93 6.23
N LYS A 12 14.91 -3.23 6.23
CA LYS A 12 15.44 -4.52 5.78
C LYS A 12 14.88 -5.69 6.60
N LEU A 13 14.79 -5.54 7.92
CA LEU A 13 14.19 -6.56 8.79
C LEU A 13 12.71 -6.77 8.45
N LEU A 14 11.94 -5.69 8.36
CA LEU A 14 10.52 -5.74 8.02
C LEU A 14 10.28 -6.34 6.63
N GLY A 15 11.11 -6.04 5.63
CA GLY A 15 11.03 -6.67 4.31
C GLY A 15 11.32 -8.18 4.32
N ARG A 16 12.02 -8.70 5.34
CA ARG A 16 12.21 -10.15 5.54
C ARG A 16 11.03 -10.79 6.28
N ILE A 17 10.36 -10.04 7.16
CA ILE A 17 9.17 -10.50 7.92
C ILE A 17 7.94 -10.51 7.01
N CYS A 18 7.74 -9.41 6.28
CA CYS A 18 6.63 -9.13 5.39
C CYS A 18 7.17 -9.00 3.97
N ALA A 19 7.23 -10.11 3.25
CA ALA A 19 7.66 -10.09 1.85
C ALA A 19 6.59 -9.40 0.97
N PRO A 20 7.00 -8.68 -0.07
CA PRO A 20 6.08 -8.19 -1.09
C PRO A 20 5.36 -9.36 -1.78
N LEU A 21 4.21 -9.08 -2.38
CA LEU A 21 3.45 -10.11 -3.09
C LEU A 21 4.31 -10.71 -4.21
N LYS A 22 4.58 -12.02 -4.09
CA LYS A 22 5.32 -12.78 -5.08
C LYS A 22 4.45 -13.03 -6.31
N GLU A 23 5.10 -13.22 -7.46
CA GLU A 23 4.40 -13.68 -8.64
C GLU A 23 3.77 -15.07 -8.40
N PRO A 24 2.60 -15.35 -8.98
CA PRO A 24 2.00 -16.67 -8.92
C PRO A 24 2.98 -17.75 -9.40
N GLY A 25 3.00 -18.89 -8.72
CA GLY A 25 3.84 -20.02 -9.13
C GLY A 25 3.40 -20.59 -10.49
N PRO A 26 4.21 -21.44 -11.14
CA PRO A 26 3.92 -21.98 -12.47
C PRO A 26 2.58 -22.73 -12.59
N ALA A 27 2.08 -23.28 -11.47
CA ALA A 27 0.81 -24.00 -11.39
C ALA A 27 -0.38 -23.12 -10.98
N SER A 28 -0.16 -21.85 -10.67
CA SER A 28 -1.22 -20.90 -10.29
C SER A 28 -1.68 -20.09 -11.51
N PRO A 29 -2.97 -19.73 -11.60
CA PRO A 29 -3.44 -18.81 -12.63
C PRO A 29 -2.61 -17.53 -12.61
N ALA A 30 -2.21 -17.04 -13.78
CA ALA A 30 -1.52 -15.76 -13.89
C ALA A 30 -2.43 -14.65 -13.38
N ALA A 31 -1.90 -13.76 -12.53
CA ALA A 31 -2.59 -12.52 -12.20
C ALA A 31 -2.71 -11.70 -13.48
N GLN A 32 -3.91 -11.20 -13.78
CA GLN A 32 -4.14 -10.39 -14.97
C GLN A 32 -3.38 -9.06 -14.92
N THR A 33 -3.13 -8.54 -13.71
CA THR A 33 -2.25 -7.40 -13.45
C THR A 33 -1.44 -7.63 -12.18
N ARG A 34 -0.29 -6.95 -12.09
CA ARG A 34 0.46 -6.80 -10.85
C ARG A 34 0.75 -5.32 -10.63
N GLY A 35 -0.09 -4.71 -9.81
CA GLY A 35 0.05 -3.37 -9.25
C GLY A 35 1.14 -3.29 -8.19
N ALA A 36 1.17 -2.23 -7.39
CA ALA A 36 2.20 -1.98 -6.39
C ALA A 36 1.65 -1.56 -5.02
N ILE A 37 2.37 -1.93 -3.96
CA ILE A 37 2.20 -1.33 -2.62
C ILE A 37 3.43 -0.48 -2.33
N ILE A 38 3.25 0.82 -2.11
CA ILE A 38 4.32 1.76 -1.80
C ILE A 38 4.12 2.26 -0.37
N ALA A 39 5.07 1.99 0.51
CA ALA A 39 5.06 2.56 1.86
C ALA A 39 5.84 3.88 1.87
N ILE A 40 5.37 4.87 2.62
CA ILE A 40 6.08 6.12 2.87
C ILE A 40 6.24 6.26 4.38
N GLU A 41 7.48 6.24 4.83
CA GLU A 41 7.88 6.24 6.23
C GLU A 41 8.84 7.41 6.47
N GLY A 42 9.07 7.80 7.72
CA GLY A 42 9.99 8.88 8.03
C GLY A 42 9.84 9.39 9.45
N ASP A 43 10.75 10.27 9.83
CA ASP A 43 10.78 10.87 11.18
C ASP A 43 9.85 12.11 11.28
N ASP A 44 9.56 12.76 10.15
CA ASP A 44 8.66 13.90 10.03
C ASP A 44 7.32 13.45 9.43
N LEU A 45 6.29 13.32 10.26
CA LEU A 45 4.97 12.82 9.85
C LEU A 45 4.29 13.75 8.85
N GLN A 46 4.48 15.08 8.97
CA GLN A 46 3.91 16.01 8.01
C GLN A 46 4.56 15.80 6.64
N ALA A 47 5.89 15.68 6.60
CA ALA A 47 6.59 15.41 5.35
C ALA A 47 6.22 14.06 4.71
N VAL A 48 5.94 13.03 5.52
CA VAL A 48 5.42 11.75 5.03
C VAL A 48 4.07 11.95 4.33
N GLN A 49 3.16 12.73 4.94
CA GLN A 49 1.85 13.02 4.33
C GLN A 49 1.99 13.88 3.07
N ASP A 50 2.83 14.92 3.11
CA ASP A 50 3.09 15.79 1.95
C ASP A 50 3.62 14.98 0.76
N LEU A 51 4.56 14.06 1.00
CA LEU A 51 5.10 13.19 -0.04
C LEU A 51 4.08 12.17 -0.55
N ALA A 52 3.23 11.63 0.33
CA ALA A 52 2.16 10.72 -0.05
C ALA A 52 1.13 11.39 -0.95
N GLN A 53 0.71 12.60 -0.58
CA GLN A 53 -0.22 13.40 -1.38
C GLN A 53 0.39 13.77 -2.72
N TRP A 54 1.62 14.30 -2.71
CA TRP A 54 2.32 14.64 -3.95
C TRP A 54 2.48 13.43 -4.87
N LEU A 55 2.87 12.26 -4.34
CA LEU A 55 3.07 11.06 -5.15
C LEU A 55 1.76 10.57 -5.77
N ASN A 56 0.66 10.63 -5.01
CA ASN A 56 -0.66 10.29 -5.52
C ASN A 56 -1.09 11.23 -6.65
N ASP A 57 -0.89 12.55 -6.49
CA ASP A 57 -1.22 13.54 -7.50
C ASP A 57 -0.32 13.44 -8.74
N PHE A 58 0.93 13.02 -8.56
CA PHE A 58 1.86 12.74 -9.66
C PHE A 58 1.42 11.51 -10.45
N LEU A 59 1.15 10.38 -9.78
CA LEU A 59 0.79 9.11 -10.43
C LEU A 59 -0.60 9.15 -11.07
N SER A 60 -1.56 9.86 -10.48
CA SER A 60 -2.93 9.97 -11.01
C SER A 60 -3.03 10.74 -12.34
N LYS A 61 -2.02 11.54 -12.67
CA LYS A 61 -1.91 12.24 -13.97
C LYS A 61 -1.43 11.32 -15.08
N ASP A 62 -0.82 10.20 -14.75
CA ASP A 62 -0.36 9.20 -15.71
C ASP A 62 -1.52 8.27 -16.07
N GLU A 63 -1.72 8.04 -17.37
CA GLU A 63 -2.79 7.16 -17.85
C GLU A 63 -2.50 5.69 -17.52
N ASP A 64 -1.25 5.32 -17.24
CA ASP A 64 -0.84 3.96 -16.92
C ASP A 64 -1.19 3.53 -15.49
N TYR A 65 -1.50 4.47 -14.58
CA TYR A 65 -1.63 4.19 -13.15
C TYR A 65 -3.01 4.54 -12.57
N SER A 66 -3.46 3.72 -11.64
CA SER A 66 -4.58 4.01 -10.75
C SER A 66 -4.05 4.00 -9.32
N SER A 67 -3.66 5.17 -8.81
CA SER A 67 -3.14 5.30 -7.45
C SER A 67 -4.24 5.69 -6.46
N ARG A 68 -4.11 5.20 -5.22
CA ARG A 68 -4.87 5.70 -4.08
C ARG A 68 -4.02 5.70 -2.82
N ILE A 69 -4.25 6.68 -1.96
CA ILE A 69 -3.74 6.67 -0.59
C ILE A 69 -4.70 5.82 0.24
N ALA A 70 -4.19 4.76 0.86
CA ALA A 70 -4.97 3.94 1.76
C ALA A 70 -4.82 4.43 3.20
N GLU A 71 -5.83 4.16 4.03
CA GLU A 71 -5.79 4.48 5.45
C GLU A 71 -4.64 3.72 6.13
N PRO A 72 -3.74 4.42 6.84
CA PRO A 72 -2.60 3.80 7.47
C PRO A 72 -2.96 3.11 8.79
N PRO A 73 -2.07 2.27 9.35
CA PRO A 73 -2.26 1.70 10.67
C PRO A 73 -2.52 2.78 11.72
N LYS A 74 -3.58 2.60 12.51
CA LYS A 74 -3.92 3.54 13.59
C LYS A 74 -2.91 3.40 14.71
N THR A 75 -2.00 4.36 14.79
CA THR A 75 -1.04 4.45 15.89
C THR A 75 -1.60 5.32 17.03
N PRO A 76 -1.12 5.10 18.27
CA PRO A 76 -1.46 5.94 19.39
C PRO A 76 -1.01 7.37 19.12
N GLY A 77 -1.95 8.33 19.25
CA GLY A 77 -1.60 9.75 19.16
C GLY A 77 -0.66 10.19 20.29
N ASP A 78 0.01 11.32 20.11
CA ASP A 78 1.02 11.81 21.06
C ASP A 78 0.47 12.11 22.46
N SER A 79 -0.84 12.36 22.58
CA SER A 79 -1.53 12.57 23.85
C SER A 79 -1.74 11.28 24.66
N LYS A 80 -1.74 10.11 24.00
CA LYS A 80 -1.96 8.82 24.64
C LYS A 80 -0.62 8.24 25.08
N LYS A 81 -0.30 8.42 26.37
CA LYS A 81 0.97 7.96 26.95
C LYS A 81 1.02 6.46 27.20
N GLU A 82 -0.11 5.85 27.56
CA GLU A 82 -0.19 4.43 27.85
C GLU A 82 -0.93 3.70 26.74
N VAL A 83 -0.30 2.64 26.25
CA VAL A 83 -0.76 1.80 25.14
C VAL A 83 -0.56 0.37 25.57
N THR A 84 -1.53 -0.50 25.31
CA THR A 84 -1.45 -1.89 25.74
C THR A 84 -0.95 -2.80 24.61
N PHE A 85 -0.43 -3.96 24.97
CA PHE A 85 -0.05 -4.98 24.00
C PHE A 85 -1.28 -5.54 23.25
N GLU A 86 -2.44 -5.61 23.91
CA GLU A 86 -3.71 -6.01 23.31
C GLU A 86 -4.16 -5.07 22.19
N GLU A 87 -3.95 -3.76 22.34
CA GLU A 87 -4.22 -2.77 21.28
C GLU A 87 -3.35 -3.03 20.05
N TYR A 88 -2.08 -3.39 20.24
CA TYR A 88 -1.21 -3.77 19.14
C TYR A 88 -1.67 -5.07 18.46
N LEU A 89 -2.01 -6.10 19.23
CA LEU A 89 -2.53 -7.36 18.66
C LEU A 89 -3.82 -7.14 17.85
N SER A 90 -4.69 -6.24 18.33
CA SER A 90 -5.91 -5.86 17.61
C SER A 90 -5.59 -5.17 16.29
N LEU A 91 -4.62 -4.25 16.29
CA LEU A 91 -4.11 -3.62 15.07
C LEU A 91 -3.55 -4.66 14.09
N ILE A 92 -2.72 -5.59 14.57
CA ILE A 92 -2.15 -6.66 13.73
C ILE A 92 -3.26 -7.52 13.11
N SER A 93 -4.27 -7.91 13.89
CA SER A 93 -5.42 -8.68 13.41
C SER A 93 -6.21 -7.93 12.32
N GLU A 94 -6.46 -6.63 12.49
CA GLU A 94 -7.08 -5.78 11.46
C GLU A 94 -6.26 -5.80 10.16
N TRP A 95 -4.94 -5.67 10.26
CA TRP A 95 -4.06 -5.60 9.10
C TRP A 95 -3.89 -6.91 8.37
N HIS A 96 -4.07 -8.06 9.01
CA HIS A 96 -4.19 -9.34 8.30
C HIS A 96 -5.40 -9.38 7.36
N SER A 97 -6.50 -8.74 7.74
CA SER A 97 -7.69 -8.61 6.88
C SER A 97 -7.42 -7.60 5.76
N LYS A 98 -6.93 -6.39 6.09
CA LYS A 98 -6.56 -5.38 5.08
C LYS A 98 -5.54 -5.88 4.08
N SER A 99 -4.59 -6.72 4.51
CA SER A 99 -3.60 -7.36 3.63
C SER A 99 -4.24 -8.13 2.46
N LYS A 100 -5.36 -8.82 2.71
CA LYS A 100 -6.08 -9.57 1.68
C LYS A 100 -6.75 -8.62 0.69
N GLU A 101 -7.32 -7.53 1.19
CA GLU A 101 -7.92 -6.48 0.36
C GLU A 101 -6.88 -5.77 -0.51
N MET A 102 -5.72 -5.42 0.07
CA MET A 102 -4.60 -4.84 -0.66
C MET A 102 -4.12 -5.77 -1.76
N THR A 103 -3.92 -7.05 -1.44
CA THR A 103 -3.51 -8.10 -2.40
C THR A 103 -4.52 -8.21 -3.54
N ARG A 104 -5.82 -8.24 -3.22
CA ARG A 104 -6.89 -8.28 -4.23
C ARG A 104 -6.87 -7.05 -5.13
N TYR A 105 -6.75 -5.86 -4.55
CA TYR A 105 -6.70 -4.61 -5.30
C TYR A 105 -5.52 -4.57 -6.26
N ILE A 106 -4.31 -4.91 -5.79
CA ILE A 106 -3.12 -4.87 -6.66
C ILE A 106 -3.05 -5.99 -7.70
N THR A 107 -4.00 -6.94 -7.70
CA THR A 107 -4.05 -8.05 -8.66
C THR A 107 -5.29 -8.03 -9.57
N THR A 108 -6.17 -7.03 -9.38
CA THR A 108 -7.39 -6.86 -10.18
C THR A 108 -7.18 -5.74 -11.21
N PRO A 109 -7.42 -5.98 -12.52
CA PRO A 109 -7.31 -4.93 -13.54
C PRO A 109 -8.30 -3.80 -13.27
N MET A 110 -7.83 -2.55 -13.37
CA MET A 110 -8.68 -1.37 -13.21
C MET A 110 -9.17 -0.93 -14.61
N SER A 111 -10.47 -1.00 -14.85
CA SER A 111 -11.09 -0.42 -16.05
C SER A 111 -11.36 1.06 -15.82
N SER A 112 -11.29 1.87 -16.88
CA SER A 112 -11.58 3.31 -16.82
C SER A 112 -12.99 3.65 -16.33
N SER A 113 -13.93 2.69 -16.39
CA SER A 113 -15.32 2.81 -15.91
C SER A 113 -15.51 2.65 -14.41
N ASP A 114 -14.53 2.09 -13.68
CA ASP A 114 -14.66 1.79 -12.24
C ASP A 114 -14.32 2.99 -11.32
N LEU A 115 -14.07 4.17 -11.90
CA LEU A 115 -13.53 5.33 -11.19
C LEU A 115 -14.57 6.37 -10.73
N SER A 116 -15.87 6.08 -10.82
CA SER A 116 -16.90 6.96 -10.25
C SER A 116 -17.09 6.68 -8.76
N PRO A 117 -16.82 7.65 -7.85
CA PRO A 117 -17.26 7.53 -6.47
C PRO A 117 -18.79 7.58 -6.47
N SER A 118 -19.43 6.49 -6.08
CA SER A 118 -20.86 6.45 -5.79
C SER A 118 -21.13 7.42 -4.64
N LYS A 119 -21.60 8.61 -5.00
CA LYS A 119 -22.30 9.49 -4.06
C LYS A 119 -23.57 8.79 -3.61
N ASP A 120 -23.87 8.99 -2.36
CA ASP A 120 -25.02 8.48 -1.62
C ASP A 120 -26.32 8.54 -2.43
N ASP A 121 -27.07 7.45 -2.45
CA ASP A 121 -28.52 7.53 -2.68
C ASP A 121 -29.22 6.98 -1.44
N GLU A 122 -29.90 7.91 -0.80
CA GLU A 122 -30.79 7.76 0.32
C GLU A 122 -31.82 6.66 0.08
N MET A 123 -32.08 5.96 1.18
CA MET A 123 -33.21 5.07 1.37
C MET A 123 -34.51 5.88 1.29
N ASP A 124 -35.18 5.90 0.14
CA ASP A 124 -36.56 6.36 0.05
C ASP A 124 -37.52 5.17 0.02
N THR A 125 -38.28 5.06 1.12
CA THR A 125 -39.32 4.08 1.36
C THR A 125 -40.62 4.53 0.69
N ALA A 126 -41.12 3.76 -0.27
CA ALA A 126 -42.50 3.90 -0.74
C ALA A 126 -43.19 2.54 -0.95
N ASP A 127 -44.23 2.38 -0.14
CA ASP A 127 -45.23 1.32 -0.02
C ASP A 127 -46.08 1.04 -1.29
N ARG A 128 -46.46 -0.24 -1.47
CA ARG A 128 -47.75 -0.80 -2.02
C ARG A 128 -47.95 -0.74 -3.56
N LYS A 129 -48.56 -1.72 -4.27
CA LYS A 129 -49.55 -2.77 -3.93
C LYS A 129 -49.70 -3.81 -5.09
N ASP A 130 -50.05 -5.06 -4.72
CA ASP A 130 -50.81 -6.13 -5.42
C ASP A 130 -50.72 -6.36 -6.95
N SER A 131 -50.45 -7.60 -7.37
CA SER A 131 -51.52 -8.58 -7.73
C SER A 131 -50.99 -9.87 -8.40
N ALA A 132 -51.13 -11.00 -7.67
CA ALA A 132 -51.67 -12.33 -8.04
C ALA A 132 -51.39 -13.05 -9.40
N THR A 133 -50.60 -14.14 -9.28
CA THR A 133 -50.76 -15.54 -9.79
C THR A 133 -50.60 -15.95 -11.29
N PRO A 134 -50.14 -17.21 -11.56
CA PRO A 134 -49.58 -17.73 -12.82
C PRO A 134 -50.61 -18.60 -13.61
N PRO A 135 -50.30 -19.27 -14.76
CA PRO A 135 -49.57 -20.56 -14.76
C PRO A 135 -48.82 -20.99 -16.06
N ASP A 136 -48.08 -22.09 -15.91
CA ASP A 136 -47.80 -23.22 -16.82
C ASP A 136 -46.88 -23.13 -18.07
N SER A 137 -46.07 -24.20 -18.18
CA SER A 137 -45.09 -24.60 -19.23
C SER A 137 -45.78 -25.23 -20.47
N PRO A 138 -45.13 -25.72 -21.58
CA PRO A 138 -43.73 -26.18 -21.72
C PRO A 138 -42.99 -26.03 -23.08
N ARG A 139 -41.67 -26.30 -23.03
CA ARG A 139 -40.73 -26.85 -24.05
C ARG A 139 -40.74 -26.29 -25.48
N LYS A 140 -39.56 -25.80 -25.93
CA LYS A 140 -38.92 -26.32 -27.17
C LYS A 140 -37.41 -26.06 -27.21
N SER A 141 -36.66 -27.15 -27.37
CA SER A 141 -35.24 -27.21 -27.68
C SER A 141 -34.99 -26.86 -29.14
N THR A 142 -34.01 -26.00 -29.40
CA THR A 142 -33.30 -25.89 -30.69
C THR A 142 -31.95 -25.20 -30.47
N SER A 143 -30.86 -25.96 -30.54
CA SER A 143 -29.59 -25.43 -31.06
C SER A 143 -29.75 -25.16 -32.57
N PRO A 144 -29.04 -24.18 -33.14
CA PRO A 144 -27.77 -24.54 -33.78
C PRO A 144 -26.67 -23.46 -33.79
N SER A 145 -25.43 -23.97 -33.92
CA SER A 145 -24.36 -23.48 -34.79
C SER A 145 -23.70 -22.11 -34.54
N LEU A 146 -22.44 -22.20 -34.09
CA LEU A 146 -21.23 -21.59 -34.67
C LEU A 146 -21.41 -20.25 -35.41
N THR A 147 -21.19 -19.17 -34.68
CA THR A 147 -20.50 -18.00 -35.24
C THR A 147 -19.35 -17.64 -34.30
N THR A 148 -18.15 -17.95 -34.77
CA THR A 148 -16.89 -17.51 -34.18
C THR A 148 -16.82 -16.00 -34.34
N SER A 149 -17.47 -15.27 -33.42
CA SER A 149 -17.27 -13.84 -33.30
C SER A 149 -15.90 -13.66 -32.65
N THR A 150 -14.86 -13.56 -33.47
CA THR A 150 -13.61 -12.91 -33.11
C THR A 150 -13.93 -11.45 -32.81
N LEU A 151 -14.51 -11.22 -31.63
CA LEU A 151 -14.43 -9.95 -30.95
C LEU A 151 -12.96 -9.81 -30.59
N ALA A 152 -12.21 -9.15 -31.48
CA ALA A 152 -11.05 -8.41 -31.08
C ALA A 152 -11.54 -7.45 -30.00
N SER A 153 -11.46 -7.88 -28.74
CA SER A 153 -11.66 -7.02 -27.60
C SER A 153 -10.59 -5.96 -27.71
N SER A 154 -10.97 -4.79 -28.23
CA SER A 154 -10.26 -3.55 -27.95
C SER A 154 -10.37 -3.33 -26.44
N SER A 155 -9.57 -4.07 -25.68
CA SER A 155 -9.47 -3.91 -24.24
C SER A 155 -8.96 -2.50 -24.02
N ALA A 156 -9.81 -1.66 -23.43
CA ALA A 156 -9.37 -0.38 -22.92
C ALA A 156 -8.08 -0.59 -22.08
N PRO A 157 -7.10 0.32 -22.15
CA PRO A 157 -5.86 0.16 -21.40
C PRO A 157 -6.19 0.03 -19.90
N THR A 158 -5.85 -1.12 -19.32
CA THR A 158 -6.08 -1.38 -17.90
C THR A 158 -4.97 -0.71 -17.10
N LYS A 159 -5.34 0.21 -16.20
CA LYS A 159 -4.37 0.93 -15.39
C LYS A 159 -3.74 -0.01 -14.34
N LYS A 160 -2.45 0.13 -14.06
CA LYS A 160 -1.76 -0.58 -12.96
C LYS A 160 -2.22 0.01 -11.61
N PRO A 161 -2.85 -0.79 -10.72
CA PRO A 161 -3.29 -0.31 -9.41
C PRO A 161 -2.09 -0.04 -8.49
N ILE A 162 -2.09 1.08 -7.76
CA ILE A 162 -1.04 1.44 -6.81
C ILE A 162 -1.68 1.85 -5.48
N ILE A 163 -1.26 1.21 -4.39
CA ILE A 163 -1.61 1.60 -3.03
C ILE A 163 -0.44 2.38 -2.45
N ILE A 164 -0.71 3.58 -1.94
CA ILE A 164 0.24 4.39 -1.18
C ILE A 164 -0.16 4.33 0.30
N LEU A 165 0.78 3.93 1.16
CA LEU A 165 0.58 3.80 2.61
C LEU A 165 1.54 4.73 3.34
N PRO A 166 1.09 5.91 3.81
CA PRO A 166 1.88 6.68 4.76
C PRO A 166 1.98 5.92 6.09
N THR A 167 3.10 6.01 6.82
CA THR A 167 3.22 5.48 8.20
C THR A 167 2.76 4.02 8.39
N PHE A 168 3.28 3.08 7.61
CA PHE A 168 2.85 1.69 7.59
C PHE A 168 3.49 0.88 8.76
N GLN A 169 4.05 -0.28 8.45
CA GLN A 169 4.57 -1.24 9.42
C GLN A 169 5.76 -0.70 10.23
N LEU A 170 6.59 0.18 9.66
CA LEU A 170 7.77 0.68 10.38
C LEU A 170 7.34 1.68 11.45
N HIS A 171 6.57 2.71 11.08
CA HIS A 171 6.06 3.68 12.03
C HIS A 171 5.21 2.99 13.11
N ALA A 172 4.29 2.11 12.75
CA ALA A 172 3.44 1.41 13.71
C ALA A 172 4.24 0.57 14.71
N SER A 173 5.20 -0.23 14.23
CA SER A 173 6.02 -1.06 15.12
C SER A 173 6.86 -0.22 16.08
N VAL A 174 7.43 0.90 15.61
CA VAL A 174 8.19 1.82 16.46
C VAL A 174 7.29 2.50 17.48
N ALA A 175 6.13 3.00 17.06
CA ALA A 175 5.22 3.78 17.91
C ALA A 175 4.66 2.98 19.09
N TYR A 176 4.34 1.70 18.88
CA TYR A 176 3.90 0.81 19.96
C TYR A 176 5.07 0.32 20.82
N ALA A 177 6.19 -0.11 20.22
CA ALA A 177 7.35 -0.59 20.97
C ALA A 177 7.99 0.47 21.87
N SER A 178 7.85 1.75 21.53
CA SER A 178 8.32 2.85 22.38
C SER A 178 7.38 3.21 23.53
N ARG A 179 6.12 2.77 23.50
CA ARG A 179 5.07 3.16 24.47
C ARG A 179 4.65 2.02 25.40
N ILE A 180 4.79 0.77 24.97
CA ILE A 180 4.52 -0.39 25.82
C ILE A 180 5.70 -0.59 26.79
N PRO A 181 5.48 -0.57 28.12
CA PRO A 181 6.55 -0.79 29.08
C PRO A 181 7.14 -2.20 28.98
N ILE A 182 8.47 -2.29 28.98
CA ILE A 182 9.20 -3.56 29.02
C ILE A 182 9.37 -3.95 30.50
N GLN A 183 8.72 -5.05 30.90
CA GLN A 183 8.71 -5.54 32.29
C GLN A 183 9.50 -6.85 32.48
N ASP A 184 10.13 -7.32 31.42
CA ASP A 184 10.87 -8.57 31.35
C ASP A 184 12.35 -8.31 30.97
N ALA A 185 13.07 -9.36 30.59
CA ALA A 185 14.51 -9.29 30.29
C ALA A 185 14.85 -8.78 28.88
N TYR A 186 13.87 -8.38 28.05
CA TYR A 186 14.14 -7.94 26.68
C TYR A 186 14.81 -6.57 26.63
N SER A 187 15.79 -6.42 25.72
CA SER A 187 16.31 -5.09 25.40
C SER A 187 15.27 -4.30 24.58
N PRO A 188 15.33 -2.95 24.53
CA PRO A 188 14.44 -2.19 23.66
C PRO A 188 14.52 -2.60 22.19
N THR A 189 15.71 -2.99 21.73
CA THR A 189 15.91 -3.46 20.35
C THR A 189 15.20 -4.80 20.13
N ASP A 190 15.38 -5.75 21.04
CA ASP A 190 14.75 -7.08 20.92
C ASP A 190 13.23 -6.98 21.05
N HIS A 191 12.74 -6.12 21.96
CA HIS A 191 11.33 -5.83 22.10
C HIS A 191 10.72 -5.31 20.79
N TRP A 192 11.35 -4.31 20.15
CA TRP A 192 10.89 -3.81 18.86
C TRP A 192 10.96 -4.87 17.75
N GLN A 193 12.03 -5.68 17.70
CA GLN A 193 12.12 -6.76 16.73
C GLN A 193 10.99 -7.77 16.91
N TRP A 194 10.68 -8.13 18.16
CA TRP A 194 9.55 -9.01 18.47
C TRP A 194 8.22 -8.39 18.02
N MET A 195 7.97 -7.11 18.33
CA MET A 195 6.77 -6.41 17.83
C MET A 195 6.71 -6.41 16.30
N ALA A 196 7.82 -6.13 15.62
CA ALA A 196 7.89 -6.18 14.16
C ALA A 196 7.54 -7.57 13.60
N THR A 197 7.93 -8.66 14.27
CA THR A 197 7.60 -10.03 13.81
C THR A 197 6.11 -10.35 13.81
N LEU A 198 5.29 -9.62 14.58
CA LEU A 198 3.84 -9.81 14.59
C LEU A 198 3.18 -9.44 13.26
N TRP A 199 3.85 -8.65 12.41
CA TRP A 199 3.36 -8.36 11.06
C TRP A 199 3.47 -9.55 10.09
N ARG A 200 4.15 -10.64 10.48
CA ARG A 200 4.35 -11.82 9.62
C ARG A 200 3.01 -12.34 9.08
N GLY A 201 2.92 -12.47 7.76
CA GLY A 201 1.70 -12.91 7.06
C GLY A 201 0.84 -11.76 6.53
N ILE A 202 1.24 -10.51 6.79
CA ILE A 202 0.78 -9.31 6.09
C ILE A 202 1.72 -9.05 4.90
N VAL A 203 1.15 -8.69 3.75
CA VAL A 203 1.91 -8.36 2.54
C VAL A 203 2.79 -7.12 2.77
N GLY A 204 4.06 -7.23 2.42
CA GLY A 204 5.00 -6.11 2.52
C GLY A 204 4.90 -5.12 1.36
N PRO A 205 5.45 -3.90 1.51
CA PRO A 205 5.52 -2.93 0.44
C PRO A 205 6.53 -3.35 -0.63
N ASP A 206 6.18 -3.15 -1.90
CA ASP A 206 7.09 -3.35 -3.01
C ASP A 206 8.28 -2.39 -2.98
N LEU A 207 8.09 -1.17 -2.48
CA LEU A 207 9.10 -0.15 -2.28
C LEU A 207 8.73 0.67 -1.04
N THR A 208 9.72 0.99 -0.20
CA THR A 208 9.56 1.92 0.93
C THR A 208 10.27 3.22 0.63
N LEU A 209 9.56 4.34 0.63
CA LEU A 209 10.15 5.67 0.61
C LEU A 209 10.41 6.08 2.06
N TYR A 210 11.65 6.46 2.39
CA TYR A 210 11.98 6.96 3.72
C TYR A 210 12.33 8.44 3.67
N VAL A 211 11.49 9.29 4.27
CA VAL A 211 11.74 10.72 4.41
C VAL A 211 12.70 10.95 5.56
N LYS A 212 13.92 11.38 5.23
CA LYS A 212 14.96 11.70 6.21
C LYS A 212 15.14 13.21 6.29
N SER A 213 14.79 13.76 7.45
CA SER A 213 14.98 15.19 7.71
C SER A 213 16.45 15.49 8.04
N TYR A 214 16.97 16.62 7.54
CA TYR A 214 18.29 17.15 7.91
C TYR A 214 18.17 18.60 8.39
N ASP A 215 19.05 19.00 9.32
CA ASP A 215 19.07 20.37 9.83
C ASP A 215 19.55 21.34 8.74
N ALA A 216 18.97 22.54 8.65
CA ALA A 216 19.38 23.57 7.71
C ALA A 216 20.86 23.96 7.81
N LYS A 217 21.46 23.81 9.00
CA LYS A 217 22.87 24.10 9.29
C LYS A 217 23.80 22.97 8.88
N GLU A 218 23.28 21.79 8.63
CA GLU A 218 24.04 20.62 8.20
C GLU A 218 23.84 20.39 6.71
N GLN A 219 24.93 20.20 5.97
CA GLN A 219 24.78 19.71 4.60
C GLN A 219 24.36 18.24 4.64
N PRO A 220 23.32 17.85 3.88
CA PRO A 220 22.93 16.45 3.79
C PRO A 220 24.10 15.66 3.20
N GLN A 221 24.57 14.65 3.93
CA GLN A 221 25.55 13.71 3.41
C GLN A 221 24.86 12.80 2.39
N GLY A 222 25.37 12.78 1.16
CA GLY A 222 24.88 11.91 0.09
C GLY A 222 23.93 12.59 -0.89
N LYS A 223 23.21 11.77 -1.66
CA LYS A 223 22.24 12.27 -2.65
C LYS A 223 20.95 12.71 -1.97
N MET A 224 20.27 13.71 -2.54
CA MET A 224 18.97 14.13 -2.03
C MET A 224 17.88 13.06 -2.20
N VAL A 225 18.06 12.17 -3.18
CA VAL A 225 17.23 10.98 -3.39
C VAL A 225 18.16 9.83 -3.73
N GLU A 226 18.07 8.74 -2.97
CA GLU A 226 18.94 7.57 -3.10
C GLU A 226 18.13 6.28 -2.99
N LEU A 227 18.21 5.44 -4.03
CA LEU A 227 17.62 4.11 -4.05
C LEU A 227 18.66 3.08 -3.58
N ASP A 228 18.32 2.30 -2.56
CA ASP A 228 19.02 1.08 -2.17
C ASP A 228 18.15 -0.12 -2.56
N ASP A 229 18.46 -0.71 -3.72
CA ASP A 229 17.75 -1.87 -4.27
C ASP A 229 17.80 -3.09 -3.34
N SER A 230 18.88 -3.23 -2.56
CA SER A 230 19.10 -4.39 -1.69
C SER A 230 18.12 -4.44 -0.50
N VAL A 231 17.60 -3.27 -0.11
CA VAL A 231 16.58 -3.15 0.93
C VAL A 231 15.24 -2.63 0.41
N ARG A 232 15.14 -2.34 -0.90
CA ARG A 232 13.95 -1.77 -1.56
C ARG A 232 13.52 -0.47 -0.88
N CYS A 233 14.49 0.40 -0.61
CA CYS A 233 14.29 1.67 0.08
C CYS A 233 14.73 2.84 -0.79
N LEU A 234 13.84 3.80 -1.01
CA LEU A 234 14.14 5.08 -1.63
C LEU A 234 14.23 6.16 -0.54
N THR A 235 15.43 6.54 -0.15
CA THR A 235 15.64 7.60 0.85
C THR A 235 15.46 8.96 0.18
N VAL A 236 14.62 9.81 0.78
CA VAL A 236 14.32 11.16 0.31
C VAL A 236 14.74 12.15 1.40
N MET A 237 15.77 12.94 1.13
CA MET A 237 16.27 13.95 2.04
C MET A 237 15.40 15.21 1.95
N LYS A 238 14.93 15.69 3.11
CA LYS A 238 14.16 16.94 3.23
C LYS A 238 14.78 17.83 4.31
N GLN A 239 14.86 19.12 4.05
CA GLN A 239 15.29 20.06 5.08
C GLN A 239 14.21 20.18 6.15
N ALA A 240 14.57 20.11 7.43
CA ALA A 240 13.64 20.29 8.53
C ALA A 240 12.93 21.65 8.43
N GLY A 241 11.60 21.65 8.49
CA GLY A 241 10.76 22.85 8.32
C GLY A 241 10.71 23.43 6.90
N GLY A 242 11.41 22.85 5.92
CA GLY A 242 11.35 23.25 4.51
C GLY A 242 10.46 22.34 3.68
N GLU A 243 10.26 22.70 2.41
CA GLU A 243 9.53 21.91 1.42
C GLU A 243 10.43 20.93 0.66
N PHE A 244 9.82 19.95 0.00
CA PHE A 244 10.56 19.11 -0.95
C PHE A 244 10.98 19.92 -2.17
N LYS A 245 12.24 19.78 -2.57
CA LYS A 245 12.74 20.43 -3.80
C LYS A 245 12.15 19.73 -5.03
N ASP A 246 11.74 20.51 -6.03
CA ASP A 246 11.25 20.02 -7.32
C ASP A 246 12.15 18.94 -7.95
N ALA A 247 13.47 19.14 -7.90
CA ALA A 247 14.42 18.18 -8.43
C ALA A 247 14.34 16.81 -7.71
N SER A 248 14.17 16.83 -6.38
CA SER A 248 13.96 15.61 -5.58
C SER A 248 12.65 14.94 -5.95
N LEU A 249 11.56 15.70 -6.05
CA LEU A 249 10.24 15.18 -6.42
C LEU A 249 10.25 14.55 -7.82
N ARG A 250 10.85 15.21 -8.82
CA ARG A 250 11.03 14.62 -10.16
C ARG A 250 11.80 13.30 -10.12
N ARG A 251 12.86 13.20 -9.30
CA ARG A 251 13.60 11.95 -9.13
C ARG A 251 12.75 10.87 -8.45
N VAL A 252 12.00 11.21 -7.40
CA VAL A 252 11.08 10.27 -6.73
C VAL A 252 10.05 9.73 -7.71
N GLY A 253 9.39 10.61 -8.48
CA GLY A 253 8.41 10.20 -9.50
C GLY A 253 9.01 9.25 -10.52
N PHE A 254 10.21 9.56 -11.04
CA PHE A 254 10.93 8.68 -11.95
C PHE A 254 11.20 7.29 -11.34
N GLU A 255 11.81 7.22 -10.16
CA GLU A 255 12.20 5.95 -9.53
C GLU A 255 10.99 5.08 -9.20
N VAL A 256 9.92 5.69 -8.67
CA VAL A 256 8.67 4.97 -8.35
C VAL A 256 8.02 4.46 -9.62
N SER A 257 7.91 5.27 -10.68
CA SER A 257 7.32 4.83 -11.94
C SER A 257 8.11 3.71 -12.60
N GLU A 258 9.45 3.79 -12.61
CA GLU A 258 10.31 2.72 -13.12
C GLU A 258 10.16 1.43 -12.31
N TRP A 259 10.15 1.53 -10.98
CA TRP A 259 9.93 0.39 -10.09
C TRP A 259 8.60 -0.30 -10.40
N VAL A 260 7.51 0.48 -10.46
CA VAL A 260 6.16 -0.05 -10.73
C VAL A 260 6.04 -0.63 -12.14
N ARG A 261 6.70 -0.04 -13.14
CA ARG A 261 6.75 -0.58 -14.51
C ARG A 261 7.44 -1.95 -14.56
N GLY A 262 8.49 -2.15 -13.76
CA GLY A 262 9.21 -3.41 -13.64
C GLY A 262 8.39 -4.56 -13.01
N LEU A 263 7.42 -4.26 -12.16
CA LEU A 263 6.60 -5.28 -11.48
C LEU A 263 5.75 -6.10 -12.47
N GLY A 264 5.74 -7.42 -12.28
CA GLY A 264 4.99 -8.37 -13.10
C GLY A 264 5.63 -8.72 -14.44
N ARG A 265 6.84 -8.22 -14.73
CA ARG A 265 7.63 -8.66 -15.87
C ARG A 265 8.36 -9.93 -15.46
N LYS A 266 8.13 -11.03 -16.17
CA LYS A 266 9.00 -12.20 -16.08
C LYS A 266 10.38 -11.76 -16.54
N ASP A 267 11.40 -11.94 -15.69
CA ASP A 267 12.78 -11.89 -16.14
C ASP A 267 12.90 -12.85 -17.33
N ALA A 268 13.26 -12.30 -18.49
CA ALA A 268 13.38 -13.04 -19.74
C ALA A 268 14.56 -14.01 -19.71
#